data_AF-A0A9J6MMF2-F1
#
_entry.id   AF-A0A9J6MMF2-F1
#
_cell.length_a   1.000
_cell.length_b   1.000
_cell.length_c   1.000
_cell.angle_alpha   90.00
_cell.angle_beta   90.00
_cell.angle_gamma   90.00
#
_symmetry.space_group_name_H-M   'P 1'
#
loop_
_entity.id
_entity.type
_entity.pdbx_description
1 polymer ?
#
loop_
_entity_poly.entity_id
_entity_poly.type
_entity_poly.pdbx_seq_one_letter_code
_entity_poly.pdbx_strand_id
1 'polypeptide(L)'
;MSLKSASIEHFNEFSQFTSLTEFNHHIEQWLLEHKADFSKGELVGLKRLVRFAAKIPGVCNAKIGTILKAIHSEFHDNGISRSTFKRMVLKAKELGIITVYETERKNGSQTCNLYVFNRFPANEPPKP
;
A
#
# COMPACT_ATOMS: atom_id res chain seq x y z
N MET A 1 1.95 15.94 -4.82
CA MET A 1 2.87 16.67 -3.93
C MET A 1 4.10 15.80 -3.72
N SER A 2 5.31 16.36 -3.91
CA SER A 2 6.58 15.65 -3.71
C SER A 2 7.00 15.75 -2.24
N LEU A 3 7.11 14.61 -1.56
CA LEU A 3 7.59 14.54 -0.17
C LEU A 3 9.12 14.42 -0.17
N LYS A 4 9.80 15.33 0.54
CA LYS A 4 11.25 15.24 0.77
C LYS A 4 11.54 14.03 1.65
N SER A 5 12.40 13.12 1.19
CA SER A 5 12.75 11.90 1.92
C SER A 5 13.50 12.19 3.22
N ALA A 6 12.78 12.45 4.32
CA ALA A 6 13.31 12.37 5.67
C ALA A 6 13.08 10.97 6.24
N SER A 7 13.81 10.59 7.29
CA SER A 7 13.88 9.26 7.89
C SER A 7 12.51 8.58 8.10
N ILE A 8 12.53 7.24 8.17
CA ILE A 8 11.35 6.37 8.42
C ILE A 8 10.47 6.88 9.57
N GLU A 9 11.05 7.58 10.54
CA GLU A 9 10.36 8.18 11.69
C GLU A 9 9.25 9.16 11.29
N HIS A 10 9.41 9.92 10.21
CA HIS A 10 8.39 10.87 9.74
C HIS A 10 7.22 10.18 9.01
N PHE A 11 7.37 8.92 8.58
CA PHE A 11 6.28 8.23 7.90
C PHE A 11 5.16 7.78 8.84
N ASN A 12 5.42 7.72 10.15
CA ASN A 12 4.39 7.45 11.15
C ASN A 12 3.25 8.48 11.12
N GLU A 13 3.55 9.74 10.81
CA GLU A 13 2.57 10.83 10.73
C GLU A 13 1.54 10.63 9.60
N PHE A 14 1.87 9.79 8.61
CA PHE A 14 0.95 9.44 7.53
C PHE A 14 0.04 8.26 7.89
N SER A 15 0.29 7.58 9.02
CA SER A 15 -0.58 6.50 9.48
C SER A 15 -1.95 7.05 9.85
N GLN A 16 -3.00 6.40 9.36
CA GLN A 16 -4.38 6.66 9.77
C GLN A 16 -4.86 5.69 10.85
N PHE A 17 -3.96 4.83 11.36
CA PHE A 17 -4.27 3.75 12.27
C PHE A 17 -3.39 3.83 13.52
N THR A 18 -4.00 3.56 14.67
CA THR A 18 -3.37 3.54 15.98
C THR A 18 -2.71 2.20 16.29
N SER A 19 -3.16 1.13 15.63
CA SER A 19 -2.67 -0.23 15.87
C SER A 19 -2.71 -1.10 14.62
N LEU A 20 -1.92 -2.18 14.63
CA LEU A 20 -1.97 -3.21 13.60
C LEU A 20 -3.36 -3.89 13.52
N THR A 21 -4.02 -4.07 14.66
CA THR A 21 -5.37 -4.63 14.73
C THR A 21 -6.38 -3.75 14.01
N GLU A 22 -6.36 -2.44 14.28
CA GLU A 22 -7.24 -1.47 13.60
C GLU A 22 -6.98 -1.45 12.08
N PHE A 23 -5.70 -1.44 11.69
CA PHE A 23 -5.33 -1.50 10.28
C PHE A 23 -5.87 -2.77 9.60
N ASN A 24 -5.68 -3.94 10.21
CA ASN A 24 -6.15 -5.20 9.65
C ASN A 24 -7.68 -5.23 9.54
N HIS A 25 -8.41 -4.68 10.51
CA HIS A 25 -9.87 -4.58 10.45
C HIS A 25 -10.34 -3.80 9.22
N HIS A 26 -9.75 -2.64 8.95
CA HIS A 26 -10.10 -1.86 7.75
C HIS A 26 -9.69 -2.56 6.45
N ILE A 27 -8.57 -3.29 6.43
CA ILE A 27 -8.20 -4.11 5.27
C ILE A 27 -9.21 -5.24 5.01
N GLU A 28 -9.72 -5.88 6.05
CA GLU A 28 -10.79 -6.88 5.92
C GLU A 28 -12.04 -6.27 5.29
N GLN A 29 -12.47 -5.08 5.74
CA GLN A 29 -13.61 -4.37 5.15
C GLN A 29 -13.38 -4.04 3.66
N TRP A 30 -12.21 -3.50 3.31
CA TRP A 30 -11.85 -3.23 1.92
C TRP A 30 -11.85 -4.49 1.05
N LEU A 31 -11.37 -5.62 1.59
CA LEU A 31 -11.36 -6.91 0.90
C LEU A 31 -12.74 -7.58 0.85
N LEU A 32 -13.66 -7.26 1.75
CA LEU A 32 -15.04 -7.73 1.65
C LEU A 32 -15.73 -7.07 0.46
N GLU A 33 -15.54 -5.76 0.29
CA GLU A 33 -16.16 -4.98 -0.79
C GLU A 33 -15.50 -5.22 -2.15
N HIS A 34 -14.17 -5.07 -2.24
CA HIS A 34 -13.49 -4.93 -3.54
C HIS A 34 -12.63 -6.12 -3.96
N LYS A 35 -12.60 -7.22 -3.21
CA LYS A 35 -11.73 -8.36 -3.55
C LYS A 35 -12.00 -8.93 -4.94
N ALA A 36 -13.25 -8.89 -5.42
CA ALA A 36 -13.63 -9.34 -6.75
C ALA A 36 -13.09 -8.45 -7.88
N ASP A 37 -12.78 -7.18 -7.59
CA ASP A 37 -12.24 -6.22 -8.56
C ASP A 37 -10.78 -6.52 -8.91
N PHE A 38 -10.07 -7.25 -8.06
CA PHE A 38 -8.67 -7.61 -8.24
C PHE A 38 -8.51 -9.01 -8.85
N SER A 39 -7.61 -9.13 -9.84
CA SER A 39 -7.15 -10.44 -10.30
C SER A 39 -6.36 -11.16 -9.21
N LYS A 40 -6.21 -12.49 -9.34
CA LYS A 40 -5.43 -13.31 -8.40
C LYS A 40 -4.01 -12.76 -8.16
N GLY A 41 -3.32 -12.35 -9.22
CA GLY A 41 -1.97 -11.77 -9.12
C GLY A 41 -1.97 -10.41 -8.44
N GLU A 42 -2.97 -9.57 -8.69
CA GLU A 42 -3.09 -8.28 -7.99
C GLU A 42 -3.36 -8.49 -6.50
N LEU A 43 -4.21 -9.46 -6.12
CA LEU A 43 -4.43 -9.82 -4.71
C LEU A 43 -3.15 -10.29 -4.01
N VAL A 44 -2.27 -11.04 -4.70
CA VAL A 44 -0.94 -11.41 -4.18
C VAL A 44 -0.12 -10.16 -3.89
N GLY A 45 -0.08 -9.21 -4.84
CA GLY A 45 0.61 -7.94 -4.68
C GLY A 45 0.07 -7.10 -3.51
N LEU A 46 -1.25 -6.96 -3.42
CA LEU A 46 -1.94 -6.19 -2.38
C LEU A 46 -1.68 -6.78 -1.00
N LYS A 47 -1.86 -8.08 -0.82
CA LYS A 47 -1.58 -8.77 0.46
C LYS A 47 -0.14 -8.62 0.89
N ARG A 48 0.82 -8.71 -0.04
CA ARG A 48 2.23 -8.49 0.30
C ARG A 48 2.46 -7.04 0.71
N LEU A 49 1.88 -6.07 0.00
CA LEU A 49 2.01 -4.65 0.37
C LEU A 49 1.44 -4.38 1.77
N VAL A 50 0.29 -4.95 2.12
CA VAL A 50 -0.31 -4.89 3.47
C VAL A 50 0.67 -5.43 4.53
N ARG A 51 1.32 -6.58 4.28
CA ARG A 51 2.33 -7.13 5.21
C ARG A 51 3.52 -6.19 5.42
N PHE A 52 3.98 -5.51 4.37
CA PHE A 52 5.05 -4.51 4.51
C PHE A 52 4.58 -3.28 5.31
N ALA A 53 3.30 -2.91 5.18
CA ALA A 53 2.67 -1.83 5.94
C ALA A 53 2.29 -2.23 7.37
N ALA A 54 2.65 -3.43 7.85
CA ALA A 54 2.42 -3.81 9.25
C ALA A 54 3.44 -3.17 10.21
N LYS A 55 4.64 -2.80 9.72
CA LYS A 55 5.70 -2.18 10.55
C LYS A 55 5.29 -0.80 11.06
N ILE A 56 4.67 0.00 10.19
CA ILE A 56 3.99 1.24 10.52
C ILE A 56 2.57 1.04 10.01
N PRO A 57 1.58 0.77 10.87
CA PRO A 57 0.23 0.37 10.45
C PRO A 57 -0.30 1.23 9.30
N GLY A 58 -0.53 0.62 8.15
CA GLY A 58 -1.06 1.30 6.96
C GLY A 58 -0.07 2.19 6.19
N VAL A 59 1.23 2.20 6.51
CA VAL A 59 2.22 3.00 5.78
C VAL A 59 3.39 2.13 5.30
N CYS A 60 3.73 2.24 4.03
CA CYS A 60 4.84 1.53 3.41
C CYS A 60 5.62 2.42 2.44
N ASN A 61 6.94 2.50 2.59
CA ASN A 61 7.83 3.18 1.64
C ASN A 61 8.78 2.21 0.92
N ALA A 62 8.48 0.91 0.93
CA ALA A 62 9.35 -0.10 0.32
C ALA A 62 9.40 0.05 -1.20
N LYS A 63 10.59 -0.12 -1.79
CA LYS A 63 10.75 -0.14 -3.25
C LYS A 63 9.94 -1.31 -3.83
N ILE A 64 9.30 -1.10 -4.99
CA ILE A 64 8.57 -2.15 -5.70
C ILE A 64 9.44 -3.40 -5.90
N GLY A 65 10.71 -3.22 -6.28
CA GLY A 65 11.65 -4.33 -6.43
C GLY A 65 11.87 -5.15 -5.16
N THR A 66 11.87 -4.52 -3.98
CA THR A 66 11.97 -5.22 -2.68
C THR A 66 10.72 -6.05 -2.41
N ILE A 67 9.54 -5.49 -2.69
CA ILE A 67 8.27 -6.20 -2.52
C ILE A 67 8.20 -7.39 -3.48
N LEU A 68 8.55 -7.19 -4.76
CA LEU A 68 8.57 -8.24 -5.77
C LEU A 68 9.54 -9.36 -5.41
N LYS A 69 10.77 -9.04 -4.98
CA LYS A 69 11.75 -10.04 -4.51
C LYS A 69 11.16 -10.89 -3.38
N ALA A 70 10.45 -10.26 -2.45
CA ALA A 70 9.82 -10.97 -1.36
C ALA A 70 8.66 -11.88 -1.82
N ILE A 71 7.90 -11.46 -2.85
CA ILE A 71 6.89 -12.31 -3.49
C ILE A 71 7.55 -13.50 -4.19
N HIS A 72 8.56 -13.28 -5.04
CA HIS A 72 9.23 -14.37 -5.76
C HIS A 72 9.86 -15.40 -4.81
N SER A 73 10.43 -14.94 -3.69
CA SER A 73 10.98 -15.84 -2.67
C SER A 73 9.90 -16.68 -1.96
N GLU A 74 8.69 -16.15 -1.78
CA GLU A 74 7.56 -16.87 -1.17
C GLU A 74 6.89 -17.86 -2.14
N PHE A 75 6.93 -17.57 -3.44
CA PHE A 75 6.24 -18.33 -4.49
C PHE A 75 7.17 -19.09 -5.45
N HIS A 76 8.44 -19.32 -5.10
CA HIS A 76 9.42 -20.07 -5.90
C HIS A 76 9.41 -19.67 -7.39
N ASP A 77 9.69 -18.40 -7.67
CA ASP A 77 9.70 -17.77 -9.01
C ASP A 77 8.35 -17.62 -9.72
N ASN A 78 7.25 -18.19 -9.20
CA ASN A 78 5.87 -17.94 -9.69
C ASN A 78 5.25 -16.64 -9.12
N GLY A 79 6.06 -15.60 -8.98
CA GLY A 79 5.62 -14.29 -8.49
C GLY A 79 4.91 -13.45 -9.56
N ILE A 80 4.66 -12.18 -9.24
CA ILE A 80 4.00 -11.25 -10.15
C ILE A 80 4.99 -10.31 -10.84
N SER A 81 4.67 -9.88 -12.05
CA SER A 81 5.46 -8.86 -12.75
C SER A 81 5.34 -7.48 -12.10
N ARG A 82 6.31 -6.59 -12.39
CA ARG A 82 6.22 -5.16 -12.00
C ARG A 82 4.99 -4.47 -12.59
N SER A 83 4.63 -4.80 -13.82
CA SER A 83 3.41 -4.32 -14.49
C SER A 83 2.14 -4.72 -13.72
N THR A 84 2.06 -5.97 -13.26
CA THR A 84 0.94 -6.45 -12.44
C THR A 84 0.86 -5.68 -11.11
N PHE A 85 1.99 -5.45 -10.44
CA PHE A 85 2.02 -4.66 -9.21
C PHE A 85 1.58 -3.21 -9.44
N LYS A 86 2.02 -2.57 -10.53
CA LYS A 86 1.60 -1.19 -10.85
C LYS A 86 0.09 -1.11 -11.15
N ARG A 87 -0.48 -2.07 -11.88
CA ARG A 87 -1.94 -2.13 -12.11
C ARG A 87 -2.71 -2.30 -10.81
N MET A 88 -2.24 -3.17 -9.92
CA MET A 88 -2.81 -3.33 -8.58
C MET A 88 -2.83 -2.00 -7.82
N VAL A 89 -1.70 -1.27 -7.79
CA VAL A 89 -1.62 0.02 -7.07
C VAL A 89 -2.55 1.06 -7.69
N LEU A 90 -2.62 1.14 -9.03
CA LEU A 90 -3.52 2.06 -9.71
C LEU A 90 -4.97 1.79 -9.34
N LYS A 91 -5.40 0.52 -9.42
CA LYS A 91 -6.74 0.09 -9.05
C LYS A 91 -7.05 0.37 -7.57
N ALA A 92 -6.12 0.03 -6.67
CA ALA A 92 -6.29 0.30 -5.25
C ALA A 92 -6.38 1.81 -4.94
N LYS A 93 -5.72 2.66 -5.73
CA LYS A 93 -5.87 4.13 -5.65
C LYS A 93 -7.23 4.59 -6.16
N GLU A 94 -7.70 4.07 -7.29
CA GLU A 94 -9.01 4.39 -7.87
C GLU A 94 -10.16 3.99 -6.94
N LEU A 95 -10.04 2.86 -6.24
CA LEU A 95 -10.99 2.38 -5.25
C LEU A 95 -10.88 3.11 -3.90
N GLY A 96 -9.94 4.03 -3.73
CA GLY A 96 -9.74 4.76 -2.48
C GLY A 96 -9.05 3.97 -1.36
N ILE A 97 -8.59 2.75 -1.61
CA ILE A 97 -7.90 1.89 -0.62
C ILE A 97 -6.54 2.49 -0.23
N ILE A 98 -5.81 3.09 -1.19
CA ILE A 98 -4.44 3.59 -0.97
C ILE A 98 -4.25 4.97 -1.58
N THR A 99 -3.67 5.88 -0.81
CA THR A 99 -3.06 7.12 -1.30
C THR A 99 -1.57 6.90 -1.58
N VAL A 100 -1.10 7.31 -2.76
CA VAL A 100 0.29 7.13 -3.18
C VAL A 100 0.97 8.49 -3.30
N TYR A 101 2.03 8.71 -2.53
CA TYR A 101 2.89 9.89 -2.66
C TYR A 101 4.19 9.51 -3.34
N GLU A 102 4.55 10.24 -4.39
CA GLU A 102 5.88 10.18 -4.97
C GLU A 102 6.83 10.92 -4.03
N THR A 103 7.92 10.26 -3.63
CA THR A 103 8.97 10.93 -2.84
C THR A 103 10.06 11.39 -3.79
N GLU A 104 10.84 12.41 -3.43
CA GLU A 104 12.04 12.80 -4.17
C GLU A 104 13.25 12.87 -3.23
N ARG A 105 14.39 12.33 -3.69
CA ARG A 105 15.67 12.44 -2.99
C ARG A 105 16.33 13.74 -3.39
N LYS A 106 17.07 14.35 -2.46
CA LYS A 106 17.84 15.58 -2.68
C LYS A 106 18.86 15.50 -3.84
N ASN A 107 19.24 14.30 -4.28
CA ASN A 107 20.26 14.07 -5.32
C ASN A 107 19.69 13.61 -6.69
N GLY A 108 18.37 13.67 -6.90
CA GLY A 108 17.74 13.29 -8.17
C GLY A 108 17.70 11.79 -8.47
N SER A 109 18.20 10.93 -7.57
CA SER A 109 18.17 9.47 -7.76
C SER A 109 16.79 8.86 -7.43
N GLN A 110 16.44 7.79 -8.17
CA GLN A 110 15.14 7.12 -8.11
C GLN A 110 14.66 6.85 -6.67
N THR A 111 13.48 7.36 -6.40
CA THR A 111 12.79 7.27 -5.13
C THR A 111 11.83 6.10 -5.05
N CYS A 112 11.46 5.75 -3.81
CA CYS A 112 10.35 4.86 -3.56
C CYS A 112 9.06 5.69 -3.39
N ASN A 113 7.94 5.11 -3.79
CA ASN A 113 6.64 5.69 -3.44
C ASN A 113 6.35 5.41 -1.96
N LEU A 114 5.64 6.34 -1.33
CA LEU A 114 5.00 6.15 -0.04
C LEU A 114 3.55 5.71 -0.31
N TYR A 115 3.22 4.50 0.11
CA TYR A 115 1.87 3.94 0.08
C TYR A 115 1.23 4.14 1.45
N VAL A 116 0.12 4.86 1.48
CA VAL A 116 -0.67 5.13 2.68
C VAL A 116 -2.04 4.51 2.50
N PHE A 117 -2.34 3.47 3.28
CA PHE A 117 -3.66 2.86 3.29
C PHE A 117 -4.66 3.79 3.97
N ASN A 118 -5.81 3.95 3.34
CA ASN A 118 -6.91 4.75 3.86
C ASN A 118 -7.83 3.87 4.71
N ARG A 119 -8.48 4.47 5.71
CA ARG A 119 -9.55 3.80 6.45
C ARG A 119 -10.67 3.44 5.47
N PHE A 120 -11.29 2.28 5.67
CA PHE A 120 -12.54 1.98 4.98
C PHE A 120 -13.54 3.08 5.34
N PRO A 121 -14.23 3.70 4.37
CA PRO A 121 -15.25 4.68 4.68
C PRO A 121 -16.29 3.94 5.53
N ALA A 122 -16.36 4.28 6.81
CA ALA A 122 -17.55 3.92 7.57
C ALA A 122 -18.75 4.45 6.79
N ASN A 123 -19.95 3.88 6.99
CA ASN A 123 -21.19 4.52 6.59
C ASN A 123 -21.36 5.86 7.36
N GLU A 124 -20.46 6.82 7.16
CA GLU A 124 -20.63 8.18 7.60
C GLU A 124 -21.85 8.70 6.83
N PRO A 125 -22.91 9.13 7.53
CA PRO A 125 -24.01 9.78 6.86
C PRO A 125 -23.45 10.97 6.05
N PRO A 126 -24.08 11.31 4.91
CA PRO A 126 -23.59 12.38 4.06
C PRO A 126 -23.36 13.64 4.90
N LYS A 127 -22.20 14.29 4.68
CA LYS A 127 -21.90 15.56 5.33
C LYS A 127 -23.04 16.54 5.04
N PRO A 128 -23.55 17.25 6.06
CA PRO A 128 -24.67 18.19 5.92
C PRO A 128 -24.32 19.35 4.98
#